data_AF-A0A9D9LKE0-F1
#
_entry.id   AF-A0A9D9LKE0-F1
#
_cell.length_a   1.000
_cell.length_b   1.000
_cell.length_c   1.000
_cell.angle_alpha   90.00
_cell.angle_beta   90.00
_cell.angle_gamma   90.00
#
_symmetry.space_group_name_H-M   'P 1'
#
loop_
_entity.id
_entity.type
_entity.pdbx_description
1 polymer ?
#
loop_
_entity_poly.entity_id
_entity_poly.type
_entity_poly.pdbx_seq_one_letter_code
_entity_poly.pdbx_strand_id
1 'polypeptide(L)'
;MKNIILKLPSLILVIISILNITAAAVGERGECWFIKRHGTQRPDFPSGADRLSEYNAYFIDDKLGVGERRIYLTFDAGYENGNVERILDAMKEAGAVGAFFLLDNIILKNTDLVKRMKDEGHLVCNHTLRHRNLSGATPEEIATDLTSLELLYLDKTGEKMDKYFRFPEGRYSESSLKAVSELGYKTVFWSFAYDDWDNARQMPNDKAINKVLSNTHNGAVMLFHPTSKTNAEIFPTLLSEWKKMGYTFGTLDELCSKQFRQSEKTPSLPSVTL
;
A
#
# COMPACT_ATOMS: atom_id res chain seq x y z
N MET A 1 62.86 -55.79 -12.16
CA MET A 1 62.47 -54.76 -13.16
C MET A 1 61.16 -55.23 -13.78
N LYS A 2 59.98 -54.60 -13.72
CA LYS A 2 59.50 -53.26 -13.36
C LYS A 2 58.07 -53.40 -12.78
N ASN A 3 57.66 -52.38 -12.05
CA ASN A 3 56.59 -52.33 -11.05
C ASN A 3 55.16 -52.50 -11.60
N ILE A 4 54.35 -53.28 -10.88
CA ILE A 4 52.88 -53.31 -11.02
C ILE A 4 52.33 -52.14 -10.18
N ILE A 5 51.84 -51.10 -10.85
CA ILE A 5 51.18 -49.95 -10.21
C ILE A 5 49.69 -50.26 -10.13
N LEU A 6 49.21 -50.68 -8.96
CA LEU A 6 47.79 -50.65 -8.61
C LEU A 6 47.35 -49.18 -8.51
N LYS A 7 46.43 -48.74 -9.37
CA LYS A 7 45.74 -47.45 -9.19
C LYS A 7 44.60 -47.65 -8.19
N LEU A 8 44.74 -47.11 -6.99
CA LEU A 8 43.59 -46.88 -6.09
C LEU A 8 42.66 -45.83 -6.70
N PRO A 9 41.33 -45.97 -6.60
CA PRO A 9 40.42 -44.88 -6.93
C PRO A 9 40.49 -43.82 -5.82
N SER A 10 40.67 -42.55 -6.22
CA SER A 10 40.62 -41.41 -5.31
C SER A 10 39.28 -41.35 -4.59
N LEU A 11 39.32 -41.52 -3.27
CA LEU A 11 38.21 -41.25 -2.37
C LEU A 11 38.00 -39.72 -2.32
N ILE A 12 37.01 -39.21 -3.06
CA ILE A 12 36.55 -37.83 -2.90
C ILE A 12 35.80 -37.76 -1.56
N LEU A 13 36.45 -37.15 -0.57
CA LEU A 13 35.84 -36.80 0.71
C LEU A 13 35.01 -35.52 0.48
N VAL A 14 33.70 -35.66 0.28
CA VAL A 14 32.78 -34.51 0.26
C VAL A 14 32.61 -34.04 1.71
N ILE A 15 33.36 -33.01 2.09
CA ILE A 15 33.15 -32.30 3.35
C ILE A 15 31.89 -31.44 3.17
N ILE A 16 30.73 -31.97 3.59
CA ILE A 16 29.52 -31.18 3.75
C ILE A 16 29.74 -30.32 5.00
N SER A 17 30.18 -29.07 4.79
CA SER A 17 30.20 -28.07 5.85
C SER A 17 28.76 -27.62 6.08
N ILE A 18 28.11 -28.17 7.10
CA ILE A 18 26.84 -27.66 7.62
C ILE A 18 27.18 -26.40 8.43
N LEU A 19 27.15 -25.24 7.77
CA LEU A 19 27.13 -23.96 8.47
C LEU A 19 25.72 -23.77 9.05
N ASN A 20 25.56 -24.16 10.32
CA ASN A 20 24.45 -23.68 11.13
C ASN A 20 24.71 -22.21 11.49
N ILE A 21 24.25 -21.31 10.63
CA ILE A 21 24.16 -19.88 10.97
C ILE A 21 22.86 -19.72 11.76
N THR A 22 22.94 -19.84 13.08
CA THR A 22 21.93 -19.25 13.95
C THR A 22 22.18 -17.74 13.98
N ALA A 23 21.53 -17.01 13.08
CA ALA A 23 21.35 -15.58 13.27
C ALA A 23 20.38 -15.41 14.42
N ALA A 24 20.89 -15.03 15.60
CA ALA A 24 20.03 -14.49 16.65
C ALA A 24 19.37 -13.24 16.07
N ALA A 25 18.04 -13.27 15.94
CA ALA A 25 17.26 -12.10 15.57
C ALA A 25 17.44 -11.04 16.66
N VAL A 26 18.36 -10.09 16.43
CA VAL A 26 18.30 -8.80 17.11
C VAL A 26 16.96 -8.22 16.67
N GLY A 27 15.98 -8.23 17.58
CA GLY A 27 14.62 -7.78 17.30
C GLY A 27 14.67 -6.38 16.70
N GLU A 28 14.32 -6.29 15.42
CA GLU A 28 14.25 -5.02 14.74
C GLU A 28 13.18 -4.16 15.43
N ARG A 29 13.49 -2.89 15.70
CA ARG A 29 12.50 -1.99 16.30
C ARG A 29 11.44 -1.68 15.25
N GLY A 30 10.20 -2.11 15.52
CA GLY A 30 9.06 -1.72 14.70
C GLY A 30 8.88 -0.20 14.68
N GLU A 31 8.68 0.33 13.49
CA GLU A 31 8.30 1.71 13.21
C GLU A 31 6.78 1.85 13.12
N CYS A 32 6.29 3.07 13.22
CA CYS A 32 4.89 3.40 13.02
C CYS A 32 4.82 4.59 12.08
N TRP A 33 4.11 4.45 10.96
CA TRP A 33 3.85 5.53 10.04
C TRP A 33 2.84 6.50 10.66
N PHE A 34 3.25 7.75 10.79
CA PHE A 34 2.39 8.84 11.23
C PHE A 34 2.73 10.11 10.47
N ILE A 35 1.81 11.07 10.49
CA ILE A 35 2.00 12.40 9.90
C ILE A 35 2.10 13.44 11.02
N LYS A 36 3.06 14.36 10.92
CA LYS A 36 3.17 15.53 11.79
C LYS A 36 2.68 16.76 11.05
N ARG A 37 1.92 17.63 11.73
CA ARG A 37 1.32 18.82 11.10
C ARG A 37 1.86 20.08 11.77
N HIS A 38 2.37 21.00 10.95
CA HIS A 38 2.93 22.29 11.39
C HIS A 38 2.20 23.49 10.77
N GLY A 39 0.88 23.37 10.59
CA GLY A 39 0.03 24.46 10.07
C GLY A 39 0.03 24.62 8.55
N THR A 40 0.73 23.76 7.83
CA THR A 40 0.69 23.63 6.36
C THR A 40 -0.32 22.56 5.92
N GLN A 41 -0.83 22.66 4.69
CA GLN A 41 -1.74 21.65 4.12
C GLN A 41 -1.06 20.28 3.96
N ARG A 42 0.19 20.29 3.49
CA ARG A 42 1.06 19.10 3.40
C ARG A 42 1.74 18.86 4.76
N PRO A 43 1.69 17.64 5.32
CA PRO A 43 2.35 17.33 6.58
C PRO A 43 3.85 17.09 6.40
N ASP A 44 4.55 17.03 7.53
CA ASP A 44 5.89 16.47 7.61
C ASP A 44 5.81 14.96 7.80
N PHE A 45 6.77 14.26 7.18
CA PHE A 45 6.89 12.81 7.22
C PHE A 45 8.00 12.36 8.16
N PRO A 46 7.96 11.11 8.67
CA PRO A 46 9.05 10.56 9.47
C PRO A 46 10.40 10.65 8.75
N SER A 47 11.47 10.86 9.51
CA SER A 47 12.83 10.81 8.97
C SER A 47 13.07 9.45 8.32
N GLY A 48 13.61 9.43 7.10
CA GLY A 48 13.83 8.19 6.35
C GLY A 48 12.68 7.77 5.43
N ALA A 49 11.58 8.54 5.36
CA ALA A 49 10.47 8.26 4.44
C ALA A 49 10.92 8.09 2.98
N ASP A 50 11.99 8.75 2.55
CA ASP A 50 12.55 8.60 1.19
C ASP A 50 13.01 7.16 0.88
N ARG A 51 13.48 6.43 1.90
CA ARG A 51 13.93 5.03 1.77
C ARG A 51 12.77 4.05 1.55
N LEU A 52 11.53 4.44 1.82
CA LEU A 52 10.36 3.61 1.55
C LEU A 52 10.27 3.21 0.07
N SER A 53 10.72 4.10 -0.83
CA SER A 53 10.77 3.82 -2.27
C SER A 53 11.67 2.63 -2.65
N GLU A 54 12.67 2.29 -1.82
CA GLU A 54 13.54 1.11 -2.00
C GLU A 54 12.74 -0.21 -1.87
N TYR A 55 11.60 -0.19 -1.16
CA TYR A 55 10.74 -1.34 -0.88
C TYR A 55 9.37 -1.25 -1.57
N ASN A 56 9.28 -0.54 -2.71
CA ASN A 56 8.01 -0.29 -3.40
C ASN A 56 6.92 0.28 -2.48
N ALA A 57 7.28 1.15 -1.54
CA ALA A 57 6.34 1.79 -0.64
C ALA A 57 6.12 3.27 -1.00
N TYR A 58 4.85 3.70 -0.96
CA TYR A 58 4.39 5.00 -1.46
C TYR A 58 3.45 5.66 -0.44
N PHE A 59 3.52 6.98 -0.31
CA PHE A 59 2.71 7.74 0.66
C PHE A 59 2.23 9.11 0.17
N ILE A 60 2.83 9.62 -0.91
CA ILE A 60 2.49 10.88 -1.58
C ILE A 60 2.95 10.81 -3.04
N ASP A 61 2.28 11.53 -3.93
CA ASP A 61 2.74 11.72 -5.31
C ASP A 61 3.44 13.06 -5.52
N ASP A 62 4.76 13.04 -5.44
CA ASP A 62 5.60 14.21 -5.69
C ASP A 62 6.01 14.37 -7.17
N LYS A 63 5.46 13.54 -8.08
CA LYS A 63 5.81 13.56 -9.50
C LYS A 63 4.93 14.50 -10.33
N LEU A 64 3.85 15.03 -9.74
CA LEU A 64 2.86 15.83 -10.43
C LEU A 64 3.44 17.17 -10.93
N GLY A 65 3.16 17.51 -12.19
CA GLY A 65 3.63 18.72 -12.82
C GLY A 65 2.98 19.99 -12.28
N VAL A 66 3.52 21.15 -12.68
CA VAL A 66 2.96 22.46 -12.34
C VAL A 66 1.53 22.57 -12.88
N GLY A 67 0.58 22.87 -12.00
CA GLY A 67 -0.84 23.03 -12.37
C GLY A 67 -1.65 21.74 -12.31
N GLU A 68 -1.01 20.57 -12.17
CA GLU A 68 -1.73 19.34 -11.88
C GLU A 68 -2.23 19.35 -10.44
N ARG A 69 -3.48 18.96 -10.24
CA ARG A 69 -4.10 18.80 -8.92
C ARG A 69 -4.73 17.41 -8.86
N ARG A 70 -4.12 16.52 -8.08
CA ARG A 70 -4.57 15.14 -7.97
C ARG A 70 -4.50 14.66 -6.52
N ILE A 71 -5.47 13.85 -6.14
CA ILE A 71 -5.50 13.11 -4.87
C ILE A 71 -5.86 11.65 -5.14
N TYR A 72 -5.45 10.78 -4.23
CA TYR A 72 -5.65 9.35 -4.30
C TYR A 72 -6.51 8.90 -3.12
N LEU A 73 -7.71 8.39 -3.42
CA LEU A 73 -8.68 7.99 -2.40
C LEU A 73 -8.44 6.54 -2.00
N THR A 74 -8.16 6.30 -0.72
CA THR A 74 -7.90 4.97 -0.18
C THR A 74 -8.70 4.72 1.09
N PHE A 75 -9.10 3.47 1.29
CA PHE A 75 -10.04 3.09 2.34
C PHE A 75 -9.60 1.80 3.03
N ASP A 76 -9.57 1.80 4.36
CA ASP A 76 -9.28 0.58 5.14
C ASP A 76 -10.60 0.03 5.71
N ALA A 77 -11.01 -1.16 5.27
CA ALA A 77 -12.32 -1.72 5.57
C ALA A 77 -12.25 -3.15 6.10
N GLY A 78 -12.53 -3.31 7.40
CA GLY A 78 -12.59 -4.62 8.06
C GLY A 78 -13.97 -5.27 8.09
N TYR A 79 -15.03 -4.48 7.92
CA TYR A 79 -16.42 -4.91 8.00
C TYR A 79 -17.30 -3.93 7.24
N GLU A 80 -18.59 -4.25 7.13
CA GLU A 80 -19.61 -3.33 6.62
C GLU A 80 -20.70 -3.07 7.67
N ASN A 81 -21.23 -1.84 7.68
CA ASN A 81 -22.29 -1.38 8.58
C ASN A 81 -23.33 -0.45 7.91
N GLY A 82 -23.45 -0.49 6.58
CA GLY A 82 -24.32 0.34 5.76
C GLY A 82 -23.67 1.62 5.24
N ASN A 83 -22.39 1.86 5.56
CA ASN A 83 -21.68 3.08 5.16
C ASN A 83 -20.77 2.87 3.95
N VAL A 84 -20.20 1.67 3.76
CA VAL A 84 -19.34 1.39 2.60
C VAL A 84 -20.14 1.52 1.32
N GLU A 85 -21.36 0.99 1.28
CA GLU A 85 -22.25 1.10 0.12
C GLU A 85 -22.54 2.57 -0.25
N ARG A 86 -22.84 3.40 0.75
CA ARG A 86 -23.11 4.84 0.55
C ARG A 86 -21.91 5.59 0.00
N ILE A 87 -20.69 5.21 0.39
CA ILE A 87 -19.46 5.79 -0.16
C ILE A 87 -19.26 5.36 -1.61
N LEU A 88 -19.49 4.09 -1.94
CA LEU A 88 -19.42 3.61 -3.33
C LEU A 88 -20.43 4.35 -4.23
N ASP A 89 -21.67 4.54 -3.76
CA ASP A 89 -22.68 5.32 -4.48
C ASP A 89 -22.20 6.75 -4.76
N ALA A 90 -21.69 7.45 -3.73
CA ALA A 90 -21.17 8.80 -3.87
C ALA A 90 -19.98 8.88 -4.84
N MET A 91 -19.07 7.89 -4.79
CA MET A 91 -17.92 7.81 -5.69
C MET A 91 -18.37 7.60 -7.14
N LYS A 92 -19.31 6.70 -7.38
CA LYS A 92 -19.88 6.42 -8.70
C LYS A 92 -20.56 7.66 -9.30
N GLU A 93 -21.39 8.35 -8.52
CA GLU A 93 -22.02 9.61 -8.94
C GLU A 93 -20.99 10.70 -9.29
N ALA A 94 -19.89 10.73 -8.55
CA ALA A 94 -18.79 11.64 -8.84
C ALA A 94 -17.84 11.16 -9.96
N GLY A 95 -18.00 9.95 -10.51
CA GLY A 95 -17.03 9.37 -11.44
C GLY A 95 -15.63 9.24 -10.83
N ALA A 96 -15.56 9.01 -9.52
CA ALA A 96 -14.33 8.82 -8.77
C ALA A 96 -14.08 7.31 -8.55
N VAL A 97 -12.83 6.91 -8.66
CA VAL A 97 -12.37 5.57 -8.27
C VAL A 97 -11.38 5.68 -7.11
N GLY A 98 -11.10 4.56 -6.45
CA GLY A 98 -10.25 4.50 -5.27
C GLY A 98 -9.81 3.08 -4.97
N ALA A 99 -9.08 2.90 -3.87
CA ALA A 99 -8.55 1.61 -3.45
C ALA A 99 -9.06 1.21 -2.07
N PHE A 100 -9.60 0.01 -1.95
CA PHE A 100 -10.14 -0.54 -0.71
C PHE A 100 -9.22 -1.65 -0.19
N PHE A 101 -8.56 -1.41 0.94
CA PHE A 101 -7.73 -2.36 1.65
C PHE A 101 -8.63 -3.15 2.61
N LEU A 102 -8.83 -4.44 2.31
CA LEU A 102 -9.84 -5.28 2.96
C LEU A 102 -9.25 -6.29 3.95
N LEU A 103 -10.07 -6.70 4.93
CA LEU A 103 -9.83 -7.86 5.81
C LEU A 103 -10.72 -9.05 5.40
N ASP A 104 -10.51 -10.21 6.04
CA ASP A 104 -11.29 -11.44 5.78
C ASP A 104 -12.80 -11.27 5.99
N ASN A 105 -13.19 -10.56 7.05
CA ASN A 105 -14.56 -10.50 7.52
C ASN A 105 -15.50 -9.81 6.52
N ILE A 106 -15.09 -8.72 5.87
CA ILE A 106 -15.92 -8.06 4.85
C ILE A 106 -16.01 -8.90 3.57
N ILE A 107 -14.92 -9.60 3.18
CA ILE A 107 -14.93 -10.50 2.02
C ILE A 107 -15.90 -11.66 2.24
N LEU A 108 -15.90 -12.25 3.44
CA LEU A 108 -16.74 -13.39 3.80
C LEU A 108 -18.23 -13.03 3.94
N LYS A 109 -18.53 -11.87 4.55
CA LYS A 109 -19.92 -11.51 4.90
C LYS A 109 -20.60 -10.64 3.85
N ASN A 110 -19.82 -9.95 3.01
CA ASN A 110 -20.31 -8.96 2.07
C ASN A 110 -19.69 -9.18 0.69
N THR A 111 -19.59 -10.43 0.24
CA THR A 111 -18.94 -10.79 -1.03
C THR A 111 -19.49 -10.00 -2.23
N ASP A 112 -20.82 -9.79 -2.31
CA ASP A 112 -21.43 -9.04 -3.41
C ASP A 112 -21.02 -7.56 -3.41
N LEU A 113 -20.90 -6.95 -2.22
CA LEU A 113 -20.37 -5.60 -2.08
C LEU A 113 -18.91 -5.51 -2.52
N VAL A 114 -18.11 -6.52 -2.19
CA VAL A 114 -16.70 -6.59 -2.61
C VAL A 114 -16.58 -6.77 -4.12
N LYS A 115 -17.41 -7.60 -4.76
CA LYS A 115 -17.48 -7.72 -6.22
C LYS A 115 -17.87 -6.40 -6.87
N ARG A 116 -18.86 -5.70 -6.30
CA ARG A 116 -19.27 -4.36 -6.74
C ARG A 116 -18.11 -3.38 -6.76
N MET A 117 -17.19 -3.43 -5.78
CA MET A 117 -16.00 -2.56 -5.79
C MET A 117 -15.19 -2.73 -7.09
N LYS A 118 -14.95 -3.96 -7.53
CA LYS A 118 -14.22 -4.23 -8.78
C LYS A 118 -15.02 -3.88 -10.01
N ASP A 119 -16.31 -4.23 -10.04
CA ASP A 119 -17.21 -3.92 -11.16
C ASP A 119 -17.32 -2.41 -11.41
N GLU A 120 -17.22 -1.59 -10.35
CA GLU A 120 -17.23 -0.13 -10.41
C GLU A 120 -15.83 0.49 -10.67
N GLY A 121 -14.81 -0.35 -10.89
CA GLY A 121 -13.47 0.07 -11.28
C GLY A 121 -12.55 0.45 -10.11
N HIS A 122 -12.94 0.16 -8.88
CA HIS A 122 -12.07 0.32 -7.71
C HIS A 122 -11.02 -0.79 -7.64
N LEU A 123 -9.93 -0.52 -6.92
CA LEU A 123 -8.96 -1.55 -6.54
C LEU A 123 -9.42 -2.22 -5.25
N VAL A 124 -9.27 -3.55 -5.18
CA VAL A 124 -9.46 -4.35 -3.97
C VAL A 124 -8.11 -4.91 -3.55
N CYS A 125 -7.65 -4.44 -2.40
CA CYS A 125 -6.28 -4.53 -1.93
C CYS A 125 -6.19 -5.27 -0.59
N ASN A 126 -4.98 -5.67 -0.21
CA ASN A 126 -4.73 -6.49 0.97
C ASN A 126 -4.48 -5.63 2.22
N HIS A 127 -5.23 -5.87 3.31
CA HIS A 127 -5.00 -5.21 4.60
C HIS A 127 -4.66 -6.19 5.73
N THR A 128 -4.03 -7.32 5.40
CA THR A 128 -3.87 -8.54 6.22
C THR A 128 -5.18 -9.31 6.40
N LEU A 129 -5.06 -10.56 6.84
CA LEU A 129 -6.23 -11.42 7.06
C LEU A 129 -7.13 -10.87 8.17
N ARG A 130 -6.55 -10.49 9.32
CA ARG A 130 -7.27 -10.13 10.55
C ARG A 130 -6.69 -8.92 11.28
N HIS A 131 -6.14 -7.97 10.53
CA HIS A 131 -5.55 -6.74 11.07
C HIS A 131 -4.37 -7.00 12.03
N ARG A 132 -3.55 -8.02 11.72
CA ARG A 132 -2.38 -8.40 12.54
C ARG A 132 -1.27 -7.35 12.36
N ASN A 133 -0.65 -6.92 13.46
CA ASN A 133 0.61 -6.18 13.37
C ASN A 133 1.74 -7.10 12.87
N LEU A 134 2.28 -6.80 11.70
CA LEU A 134 3.34 -7.58 11.02
C LEU A 134 4.76 -7.04 11.25
N SER A 135 4.95 -5.97 12.04
CA SER A 135 6.27 -5.34 12.21
C SER A 135 7.34 -6.27 12.82
N GLY A 136 6.92 -7.29 13.57
CA GLY A 136 7.80 -8.30 14.17
C GLY A 136 7.59 -9.70 13.61
N ALA A 137 6.83 -9.85 12.52
CA ALA A 137 6.54 -11.14 11.91
C ALA A 137 7.71 -11.61 11.03
N THR A 138 7.90 -12.92 10.92
CA THR A 138 8.90 -13.48 9.98
C THR A 138 8.40 -13.35 8.53
N PRO A 139 9.30 -13.41 7.52
CA PRO A 139 8.89 -13.42 6.12
C PRO A 139 7.85 -14.51 5.78
N GLU A 140 7.97 -15.70 6.38
CA GLU A 140 7.03 -16.80 6.20
C GLU A 140 5.65 -16.51 6.80
N GLU A 141 5.61 -15.87 7.97
CA GLU A 141 4.35 -15.43 8.58
C GLU A 141 3.66 -14.36 7.74
N ILE A 142 4.42 -13.40 7.21
CA ILE A 142 3.91 -12.36 6.29
C ILE A 142 3.37 -13.01 5.02
N ALA A 143 4.14 -13.89 4.38
CA ALA A 143 3.71 -14.59 3.17
C ALA A 143 2.43 -15.41 3.41
N THR A 144 2.35 -16.09 4.55
CA THR A 144 1.17 -16.88 4.92
C THR A 144 -0.06 -16.00 5.11
N ASP A 145 0.06 -14.89 5.84
CA ASP A 145 -1.05 -13.98 6.10
C ASP A 145 -1.59 -13.37 4.79
N LEU A 146 -0.71 -12.79 3.97
CA LEU A 146 -1.12 -12.13 2.74
C LEU A 146 -1.68 -13.11 1.71
N THR A 147 -1.05 -14.27 1.53
CA THR A 147 -1.53 -15.30 0.60
C THR A 147 -2.86 -15.89 1.05
N SER A 148 -3.10 -16.03 2.36
CA SER A 148 -4.38 -16.53 2.87
C SER A 148 -5.54 -15.62 2.50
N LEU A 149 -5.36 -14.31 2.59
CA LEU A 149 -6.38 -13.35 2.18
C LEU A 149 -6.57 -13.35 0.65
N GLU A 150 -5.48 -13.45 -0.14
CA GLU A 150 -5.57 -13.57 -1.61
C GLU A 150 -6.37 -14.80 -2.04
N LEU A 151 -6.10 -15.96 -1.42
CA LEU A 151 -6.81 -17.21 -1.73
C LEU A 151 -8.28 -17.14 -1.32
N LEU A 152 -8.59 -16.55 -0.15
CA LEU A 152 -9.96 -16.32 0.27
C LEU A 152 -10.71 -15.41 -0.71
N TYR A 153 -10.07 -14.32 -1.12
CA TYR A 153 -10.66 -13.40 -2.10
C TYR A 153 -10.94 -14.13 -3.42
N LEU A 154 -9.96 -14.85 -3.96
CA LEU A 154 -10.11 -15.63 -5.19
C LEU A 154 -11.23 -16.67 -5.10
N ASP A 155 -11.33 -17.40 -3.98
CA ASP A 155 -12.41 -18.37 -3.73
C ASP A 155 -13.80 -17.71 -3.76
N LYS A 156 -13.94 -16.55 -3.14
CA LYS A 156 -15.24 -15.87 -2.99
C LYS A 156 -15.66 -15.08 -4.23
N THR A 157 -14.71 -14.48 -4.93
CA THR A 157 -15.00 -13.55 -6.03
C THR A 157 -14.72 -14.15 -7.41
N GLY A 158 -13.81 -15.12 -7.51
CA GLY A 158 -13.26 -15.59 -8.78
C GLY A 158 -12.19 -14.66 -9.37
N GLU A 159 -11.83 -13.58 -8.67
CA GLU A 159 -10.88 -12.58 -9.14
C GLU A 159 -9.54 -12.64 -8.39
N LYS A 160 -8.48 -12.12 -9.03
CA LYS A 160 -7.19 -11.92 -8.38
C LYS A 160 -7.19 -10.60 -7.63
N MET A 161 -6.73 -10.62 -6.38
CA MET A 161 -6.57 -9.41 -5.57
C MET A 161 -5.51 -8.50 -6.17
N ASP A 162 -5.73 -7.19 -6.14
CA ASP A 162 -4.77 -6.22 -6.62
C ASP A 162 -3.57 -6.18 -5.67
N LYS A 163 -2.33 -6.22 -6.20
CA LYS A 163 -1.08 -6.32 -5.44
C LYS A 163 -0.66 -5.00 -4.79
N TYR A 164 -1.59 -4.42 -4.04
CA TYR A 164 -1.39 -3.29 -3.14
C TYR A 164 -1.65 -3.75 -1.71
N PHE A 165 -0.81 -3.28 -0.79
CA PHE A 165 -0.86 -3.67 0.62
C PHE A 165 -0.77 -2.45 1.52
N ARG A 166 -1.44 -2.49 2.68
CA ARG A 166 -1.27 -1.51 3.74
C ARG A 166 -1.09 -2.20 5.07
N PHE A 167 -0.01 -1.84 5.77
CA PHE A 167 0.24 -2.32 7.13
C PHE A 167 -0.86 -1.82 8.08
N PRO A 168 -1.49 -2.71 8.85
CA PRO A 168 -2.38 -2.34 9.95
C PRO A 168 -1.72 -1.33 10.89
N GLU A 169 -2.47 -0.28 11.25
CA GLU A 169 -2.01 0.83 12.11
C GLU A 169 -0.78 1.58 11.58
N GLY A 170 -0.36 1.35 10.33
CA GLY A 170 0.90 1.86 9.80
C GLY A 170 2.14 1.29 10.48
N ARG A 171 2.03 0.17 11.20
CA ARG A 171 3.16 -0.45 11.91
C ARG A 171 3.94 -1.39 11.01
N TYR A 172 5.23 -1.13 10.86
CA TYR A 172 6.12 -1.89 9.98
C TYR A 172 7.53 -1.98 10.57
N SER A 173 8.42 -2.66 9.87
CA SER A 173 9.87 -2.72 10.07
C SER A 173 10.54 -2.77 8.69
N GLU A 174 11.84 -2.53 8.59
CA GLU A 174 12.56 -2.65 7.32
C GLU A 174 12.46 -4.09 6.79
N SER A 175 12.61 -5.09 7.67
CA SER A 175 12.44 -6.51 7.32
C SER A 175 11.03 -6.85 6.81
N SER A 176 9.97 -6.36 7.47
CA SER A 176 8.60 -6.63 7.02
C SER A 176 8.26 -5.90 5.72
N LEU A 177 8.72 -4.65 5.53
CA LEU A 177 8.61 -3.93 4.26
C LEU A 177 9.29 -4.70 3.12
N LYS A 178 10.51 -5.19 3.36
CA LYS A 178 11.26 -6.00 2.40
C LYS A 178 10.52 -7.27 2.04
N ALA A 179 10.03 -8.02 3.04
CA ALA A 179 9.28 -9.25 2.80
C ALA A 179 8.01 -9.01 1.97
N VAL A 180 7.24 -7.96 2.29
CA VAL A 180 6.05 -7.57 1.50
C VAL A 180 6.43 -7.21 0.06
N SER A 181 7.49 -6.43 -0.12
CA SER A 181 7.99 -6.05 -1.45
C SER A 181 8.45 -7.27 -2.28
N GLU A 182 9.12 -8.24 -1.64
CA GLU A 182 9.57 -9.48 -2.30
C GLU A 182 8.40 -10.38 -2.74
N LEU A 183 7.23 -10.25 -2.11
CA LEU A 183 5.98 -10.89 -2.53
C LEU A 183 5.29 -10.16 -3.70
N GLY A 184 5.90 -9.09 -4.23
CA GLY A 184 5.41 -8.33 -5.37
C GLY A 184 4.36 -7.27 -5.02
N TYR A 185 4.16 -6.98 -3.73
CA TYR A 185 3.24 -5.95 -3.30
C TYR A 185 3.85 -4.55 -3.38
N LYS A 186 3.01 -3.57 -3.74
CA LYS A 186 3.28 -2.15 -3.50
C LYS A 186 2.66 -1.78 -2.17
N THR A 187 3.48 -1.34 -1.21
CA THR A 187 2.97 -0.86 0.08
C THR A 187 2.45 0.57 -0.05
N VAL A 188 1.27 0.86 0.46
CA VAL A 188 0.65 2.18 0.37
C VAL A 188 0.36 2.69 1.77
N PHE A 189 1.09 3.73 2.17
CA PHE A 189 0.82 4.51 3.37
C PHE A 189 -0.13 5.68 3.03
N TRP A 190 0.02 6.82 3.70
CA TRP A 190 -0.84 7.99 3.51
C TRP A 190 -0.11 9.29 3.81
N SER A 191 -0.57 10.38 3.21
CA SER A 191 -0.20 11.75 3.57
C SER A 191 -1.35 12.53 4.21
N PHE A 192 -2.53 11.93 4.28
CA PHE A 192 -3.65 12.42 5.07
C PHE A 192 -4.34 11.27 5.79
N ALA A 193 -4.57 11.45 7.08
CA ALA A 193 -5.46 10.64 7.90
C ALA A 193 -6.01 11.49 9.06
N TYR A 194 -7.09 11.02 9.67
CA TYR A 194 -7.65 11.52 10.92
C TYR A 194 -8.38 10.40 11.67
N ASP A 195 -8.76 10.63 12.94
CA ASP A 195 -9.42 9.63 13.78
C ASP A 195 -10.89 9.42 13.40
N ASP A 196 -11.12 8.76 12.26
CA ASP A 196 -12.43 8.52 11.67
C ASP A 196 -12.96 7.09 11.87
N TRP A 197 -12.14 6.20 12.42
CA TRP A 197 -12.48 4.78 12.63
C TRP A 197 -13.38 4.51 13.84
N ASP A 198 -13.35 5.37 14.88
CA ASP A 198 -14.14 5.18 16.11
C ASP A 198 -15.55 5.72 15.93
N ASN A 199 -16.51 4.86 15.59
CA ASN A 199 -17.92 5.24 15.40
C ASN A 199 -18.58 5.83 16.66
N ALA A 200 -18.03 5.60 17.86
CA ALA A 200 -18.54 6.21 19.09
C ALA A 200 -18.00 7.63 19.32
N ARG A 201 -16.98 8.06 18.56
CA ARG A 201 -16.29 9.35 18.74
C ARG A 201 -16.09 10.10 17.42
N GLN A 202 -17.11 10.08 16.58
CA GLN A 202 -17.09 10.75 15.28
C GLN A 202 -17.15 12.27 15.43
N MET A 203 -16.38 12.96 14.59
CA MET A 203 -16.40 14.42 14.50
C MET A 203 -17.71 14.89 13.83
N PRO A 204 -18.26 16.06 14.23
CA PRO A 204 -19.36 16.69 13.49
C PRO A 204 -19.01 16.95 12.02
N ASN A 205 -20.00 16.85 11.13
CA ASN A 205 -19.80 16.87 9.69
C ASN A 205 -19.08 18.13 9.18
N ASP A 206 -19.45 19.31 9.67
CA ASP A 206 -18.82 20.59 9.32
C ASP A 206 -17.33 20.61 9.71
N LYS A 207 -17.01 20.14 10.91
CA LYS A 207 -15.63 20.05 11.39
C LYS A 207 -14.82 19.01 10.62
N ALA A 208 -15.42 17.87 10.28
CA ALA A 208 -14.76 16.82 9.50
C ALA A 208 -14.46 17.30 8.07
N ILE A 209 -15.43 17.94 7.41
CA ILE A 209 -15.24 18.57 6.10
C ILE A 209 -14.10 19.58 6.15
N ASN A 210 -14.16 20.52 7.10
CA ASN A 210 -13.12 21.54 7.25
C ASN A 210 -11.74 20.91 7.51
N LYS A 211 -11.66 19.87 8.33
CA LYS A 211 -10.41 19.15 8.60
C LYS A 211 -9.86 18.49 7.35
N VAL A 212 -10.68 17.82 6.57
CA VAL A 212 -10.25 17.17 5.33
C VAL A 212 -9.79 18.21 4.30
N LEU A 213 -10.60 19.23 4.02
CA LEU A 213 -10.31 20.22 2.99
C LEU A 213 -9.09 21.09 3.35
N SER A 214 -8.96 21.52 4.61
CA SER A 214 -7.79 22.32 5.06
C SER A 214 -6.47 21.56 5.02
N ASN A 215 -6.51 20.23 4.95
CA ASN A 215 -5.32 19.37 4.87
C ASN A 215 -5.19 18.66 3.52
N THR A 216 -6.05 18.98 2.55
CA THR A 216 -5.93 18.50 1.18
C THR A 216 -4.75 19.22 0.52
N HIS A 217 -3.86 18.46 -0.10
CA HIS A 217 -2.68 18.96 -0.80
C HIS A 217 -2.46 18.17 -2.10
N ASN A 218 -1.65 18.71 -3.00
CA ASN A 218 -1.36 18.02 -4.27
C ASN A 218 -0.63 16.70 -4.04
N GLY A 219 -1.02 15.66 -4.77
CA GLY A 219 -0.47 14.31 -4.65
C GLY A 219 -0.90 13.56 -3.40
N ALA A 220 -1.88 14.06 -2.64
CA ALA A 220 -2.22 13.48 -1.36
C ALA A 220 -2.78 12.05 -1.49
N VAL A 221 -2.25 11.14 -0.69
CA VAL A 221 -2.84 9.81 -0.48
C VAL A 221 -3.72 9.89 0.76
N MET A 222 -5.04 9.88 0.53
CA MET A 222 -6.06 10.08 1.54
C MET A 222 -6.47 8.74 2.13
N LEU A 223 -6.24 8.55 3.43
CA LEU A 223 -6.75 7.40 4.19
C LEU A 223 -8.07 7.77 4.87
N PHE A 224 -9.08 6.96 4.61
CA PHE A 224 -10.38 6.99 5.28
C PHE A 224 -10.78 5.60 5.77
N HIS A 225 -11.63 5.54 6.80
CA HIS A 225 -12.36 4.32 7.16
C HIS A 225 -13.80 4.42 6.63
N PRO A 226 -14.20 3.58 5.66
CA PRO A 226 -15.51 3.70 5.01
C PRO A 226 -16.67 3.21 5.90
N THR A 227 -16.37 2.61 7.05
CA THR A 227 -17.35 2.24 8.07
C THR A 227 -17.76 3.42 8.97
N SER A 228 -17.10 4.57 8.82
CA SER A 228 -17.43 5.82 9.51
C SER A 228 -18.75 6.41 9.01
N LYS A 229 -19.70 6.63 9.93
CA LYS A 229 -20.94 7.34 9.63
C LYS A 229 -20.66 8.77 9.11
N THR A 230 -19.76 9.49 9.76
CA THR A 230 -19.41 10.87 9.33
C THR A 230 -18.82 10.86 7.93
N ASN A 231 -17.88 9.97 7.60
CA ASN A 231 -17.32 9.88 6.25
C ASN A 231 -18.43 9.64 5.23
N ALA A 232 -19.32 8.67 5.45
CA ALA A 232 -20.41 8.37 4.53
C ALA A 232 -21.36 9.55 4.31
N GLU A 233 -21.58 10.39 5.33
CA GLU A 233 -22.42 11.59 5.22
C GLU A 233 -21.72 12.75 4.50
N ILE A 234 -20.41 12.92 4.70
CA ILE A 234 -19.68 14.06 4.13
C ILE A 234 -19.06 13.77 2.76
N PHE A 235 -18.89 12.52 2.38
CA PHE A 235 -18.17 12.14 1.16
C PHE A 235 -18.70 12.80 -0.11
N PRO A 236 -20.02 12.88 -0.36
CA PRO A 236 -20.57 13.61 -1.51
C PRO A 236 -20.12 15.08 -1.54
N THR A 237 -20.08 15.73 -0.37
CA THR A 237 -19.62 17.12 -0.25
C THR A 237 -18.13 17.22 -0.55
N LEU A 238 -17.31 16.34 0.03
CA LEU A 238 -15.87 16.31 -0.23
C LEU A 238 -15.54 16.14 -1.71
N LEU A 239 -16.20 15.18 -2.37
CA LEU A 239 -16.04 14.94 -3.81
C LEU A 239 -16.39 16.17 -4.64
N SER A 240 -17.50 16.85 -4.31
CA SER A 240 -17.88 18.10 -4.98
C SER A 240 -16.87 19.22 -4.74
N GLU A 241 -16.40 19.40 -3.50
CA GLU A 241 -15.47 20.48 -3.15
C GLU A 241 -14.09 20.27 -3.77
N TRP A 242 -13.56 19.04 -3.77
CA TRP A 242 -12.30 18.73 -4.45
C TRP A 242 -12.36 19.04 -5.94
N LYS A 243 -13.46 18.70 -6.62
CA LYS A 243 -13.67 19.08 -8.03
C LYS A 243 -13.68 20.59 -8.23
N LYS A 244 -14.39 21.35 -7.38
CA LYS A 244 -14.40 22.83 -7.43
C LYS A 244 -13.01 23.43 -7.20
N MET A 245 -12.21 22.80 -6.35
CA MET A 245 -10.81 23.15 -6.09
C MET A 245 -9.86 22.73 -7.23
N GLY A 246 -10.37 22.09 -8.29
CA GLY A 246 -9.62 21.64 -9.46
C GLY A 246 -8.92 20.30 -9.29
N TYR A 247 -9.19 19.55 -8.22
CA TYR A 247 -8.61 18.22 -8.01
C TYR A 247 -9.26 17.16 -8.90
N THR A 248 -8.42 16.26 -9.40
CA THR A 248 -8.77 14.99 -10.02
C THR A 248 -8.55 13.84 -9.05
N PHE A 249 -9.25 12.72 -9.27
CA PHE A 249 -9.08 11.49 -8.50
C PHE A 249 -8.19 10.53 -9.29
N GLY A 250 -7.00 10.26 -8.76
CA GLY A 250 -6.04 9.34 -9.38
C GLY A 250 -6.16 7.91 -8.86
N THR A 251 -5.59 6.96 -9.60
CA THR A 251 -5.49 5.55 -9.21
C THR A 251 -4.15 5.23 -8.55
N LEU A 252 -4.07 4.14 -7.78
CA LEU A 252 -2.78 3.70 -7.22
C LEU A 252 -1.79 3.24 -8.30
N ASP A 253 -2.27 2.82 -9.48
CA ASP A 253 -1.39 2.53 -10.61
C ASP A 253 -0.66 3.78 -11.10
N GLU A 254 -1.34 4.93 -11.13
CA GLU A 254 -0.72 6.23 -11.44
C GLU A 254 0.28 6.65 -10.36
N LEU A 255 -0.12 6.55 -9.08
CA LEU A 255 0.75 6.84 -7.93
C LEU A 255 2.04 6.00 -7.97
N CYS A 256 1.91 4.71 -8.22
CA CYS A 256 3.03 3.77 -8.16
C CYS A 256 3.74 3.56 -9.51
N SER A 257 3.33 4.27 -10.55
CA SER A 257 4.04 4.25 -11.84
C SER A 257 5.44 4.83 -11.68
N LYS A 258 6.45 4.13 -12.23
CA LYS A 258 7.81 4.69 -12.32
C LYS A 258 7.78 5.79 -13.36
N GLN A 259 8.29 6.97 -13.01
CA GLN A 259 8.56 8.00 -14.01
C GLN A 259 9.63 7.45 -14.96
N PHE A 260 9.36 7.41 -16.27
CA PHE A 260 10.43 7.20 -17.23
C PHE A 260 11.41 8.37 -17.08
N ARG A 261 12.53 8.14 -16.40
CA ARG A 261 13.66 9.06 -16.51
C ARG A 261 14.12 9.00 -17.96
N GLN A 262 13.97 10.09 -18.70
CA GLN A 262 14.77 10.34 -19.89
C GLN A 262 16.23 10.51 -19.45
N SER A 263 16.91 9.40 -19.20
CA SER A 263 18.36 9.24 -19.25
C SER A 263 18.54 8.11 -20.25
N GLU A 264 19.12 8.30 -21.42
CA GLU A 264 20.50 8.69 -21.63
C GLU A 264 20.63 9.58 -22.88
N LYS A 265 21.42 10.66 -22.78
CA LYS A 265 22.05 11.25 -23.97
C LYS A 265 22.89 10.15 -24.60
N THR A 266 22.56 9.78 -25.83
CA THR A 266 23.39 8.95 -26.70
C THR A 266 24.82 9.50 -26.68
N PRO A 267 25.87 8.69 -26.44
CA PRO A 267 27.24 9.15 -26.61
C PRO A 267 27.41 9.55 -28.07
N SER A 268 27.73 10.82 -28.33
CA SER A 268 28.15 11.26 -29.65
C SER A 268 29.43 10.51 -30.02
N LEU A 269 29.38 9.67 -31.06
CA LEU A 269 30.56 9.04 -31.63
C LEU A 269 31.53 10.15 -32.10
N PRO A 270 32.83 10.06 -31.80
CA PRO A 270 33.80 10.99 -32.36
C PRO A 270 33.84 10.79 -33.88
N SER A 271 33.67 11.90 -34.60
CA SER A 271 33.85 11.97 -36.05
C SER A 271 35.27 11.52 -36.41
N VAL A 272 35.39 10.41 -37.13
CA VAL A 272 36.62 10.00 -37.79
C VAL A 272 36.75 10.83 -39.06
N THR A 273 37.71 11.74 -39.07
CA THR A 273 38.12 12.44 -40.29
C THR A 273 39.09 11.52 -41.05
N LEU A 274 38.78 11.24 -42.33
CA LEU A 274 39.71 10.68 -43.30
C LEU A 274 40.55 11.80 -43.93
#